data_AF-A0A1M6HWZ4-F1
#
_entry.id   AF-A0A1M6HWZ4-F1
#
_cell.length_a   1.000
_cell.length_b   1.000
_cell.length_c   1.000
_cell.angle_alpha   90.00
_cell.angle_beta   90.00
_cell.angle_gamma   90.00
#
_symmetry.space_group_name_H-M   'P 1'
#
loop_
_entity.id
_entity.type
_entity.pdbx_description
1 polymer ?
#
loop_
_entity_poly.entity_id
_entity_poly.type
_entity_poly.pdbx_seq_one_letter_code
_entity_poly.pdbx_strand_id
1 'polypeptide(L)'
;WGAVALGLAGVLVIVRPGTGDFSALSILAVLGMIGFAGRDLASRAAPRSLAVPVLGFWGFVAVLAAGALVWAWEGTPPVHPGGAAAACLMGAALIGAFAYSALMRAMRTGDVSAVTPFRYLRLPFGAGLGIALFGESPGWPMLVGSALIVLSGLIIIRRGGTRAAARQGGRA
;
A
#
# COMPACT_ATOMS: atom_id res chain seq x y z
N TRP A 1 18.94 -4.06 9.00
CA TRP A 1 18.32 -3.00 9.80
C TRP A 1 18.69 -1.60 9.33
N GLY A 2 19.97 -1.26 9.10
CA GLY A 2 20.34 0.08 8.60
C GLY A 2 19.58 0.58 7.35
N ALA A 3 19.33 -0.29 6.35
CA ALA A 3 18.52 0.09 5.19
C ALA A 3 17.07 0.41 5.57
N VAL A 4 16.47 -0.33 6.52
CA VAL A 4 15.10 -0.05 7.01
C VAL A 4 15.07 1.30 7.72
N ALA A 5 16.06 1.59 8.56
CA ALA A 5 16.19 2.89 9.23
C ALA A 5 16.33 4.05 8.24
N LEU A 6 17.09 3.86 7.15
CA LEU A 6 17.22 4.84 6.07
C LEU A 6 15.88 5.12 5.37
N GLY A 7 15.11 4.08 5.08
CA GLY A 7 13.78 4.23 4.48
C GLY A 7 12.81 4.95 5.42
N LEU A 8 12.85 4.62 6.71
CA LEU A 8 12.06 5.29 7.74
C LEU A 8 12.44 6.77 7.89
N ALA A 9 13.74 7.09 7.85
CA ALA A 9 14.20 8.47 7.84
C ALA A 9 13.66 9.23 6.62
N GLY A 10 13.63 8.61 5.44
CA GLY A 10 12.98 9.17 4.25
C GLY A 10 11.50 9.49 4.47
N VAL A 11 10.75 8.59 5.11
CA VAL A 11 9.34 8.85 5.48
C VAL A 11 9.22 10.04 6.43
N LEU A 12 10.10 10.17 7.43
CA LEU A 12 10.08 11.32 8.35
C LEU A 12 10.39 12.65 7.64
N VAL A 13 11.25 12.64 6.63
CA VAL A 13 11.51 13.82 5.79
C VAL A 13 10.28 14.24 5.00
N ILE A 14 9.47 13.29 4.52
CA ILE A 14 8.21 13.58 3.80
C ILE A 14 7.14 14.09 4.77
N VAL A 15 6.93 13.36 5.88
CA VAL A 15 5.85 13.64 6.84
C VAL A 15 6.11 14.90 7.66
N ARG A 16 7.39 15.27 7.88
CA ARG A 16 7.80 16.47 8.63
C ARG A 16 7.05 16.61 9.97
N PRO A 17 7.16 15.63 10.87
CA PRO A 17 6.43 15.67 12.13
C PRO A 17 6.74 16.96 12.90
N GLY A 18 5.70 17.61 13.44
CA GLY A 18 5.83 18.85 14.20
C GLY A 18 5.75 20.15 13.38
N THR A 19 5.53 20.09 12.06
CA THR A 19 5.11 21.27 11.28
C THR A 19 3.59 21.44 11.33
N GLY A 20 3.07 22.59 10.89
CA GLY A 20 1.62 22.87 10.86
C GLY A 20 0.79 21.88 10.03
N ASP A 21 1.43 21.17 9.10
CA ASP A 21 0.78 20.14 8.27
C ASP A 21 0.60 18.79 9.01
N PHE A 22 1.27 18.61 10.15
CA PHE A 22 1.20 17.37 10.94
C PHE A 22 0.03 17.42 11.93
N SER A 23 -1.01 16.63 11.65
CA SER A 23 -2.15 16.43 12.55
C SER A 23 -2.00 15.16 13.39
N ALA A 24 -2.64 15.11 14.56
CA ALA A 24 -2.81 13.88 15.32
C ALA A 24 -3.42 12.75 14.47
N LEU A 25 -4.25 13.08 13.47
CA LEU A 25 -4.85 12.12 12.54
C LEU A 25 -3.82 11.38 11.67
N SER A 26 -2.61 11.92 11.49
CA SER A 26 -1.52 11.25 10.77
C SER A 26 -1.14 9.91 11.40
N ILE A 27 -1.41 9.69 12.69
CA ILE A 27 -1.20 8.40 13.35
C ILE A 27 -2.06 7.29 12.74
N LEU A 28 -3.23 7.65 12.20
CA LEU A 28 -4.16 6.70 11.59
C LEU A 28 -3.56 6.07 10.32
N ALA A 29 -2.71 6.81 9.59
CA ALA A 29 -1.97 6.27 8.46
C ALA A 29 -0.95 5.19 8.89
N VAL A 30 -0.27 5.39 10.02
CA VAL A 30 0.67 4.41 10.60
C VAL A 30 -0.08 3.16 11.06
N LEU A 31 -1.18 3.34 11.79
CA LEU A 31 -2.05 2.23 12.22
C LEU A 31 -2.62 1.47 11.01
N GLY A 32 -3.04 2.20 9.96
CA GLY A 32 -3.48 1.62 8.70
C GLY A 32 -2.40 0.78 8.02
N MET A 33 -1.14 1.21 8.05
CA MET A 33 -0.01 0.43 7.52
C MET A 33 0.29 -0.82 8.34
N ILE A 34 0.13 -0.78 9.67
CA ILE A 34 0.22 -1.96 10.54
C ILE A 34 -0.91 -2.94 10.19
N GLY A 35 -2.15 -2.46 10.06
CA GLY A 35 -3.30 -3.27 9.65
C GLY A 35 -3.11 -3.87 8.24
N PHE A 36 -2.54 -3.11 7.31
CA PHE A 36 -2.22 -3.56 5.96
C PHE A 36 -1.18 -4.70 5.98
N ALA A 37 -0.11 -4.55 6.74
CA ALA A 37 0.89 -5.61 6.93
C ALA A 37 0.28 -6.84 7.63
N GLY A 38 -0.54 -6.64 8.66
CA GLY A 38 -1.26 -7.70 9.35
C GLY A 38 -2.18 -8.48 8.41
N ARG A 39 -2.93 -7.78 7.55
CA ARG A 39 -3.80 -8.39 6.54
C ARG A 39 -3.02 -9.23 5.53
N ASP A 40 -1.87 -8.74 5.06
CA ASP A 40 -1.01 -9.50 4.14
C ASP A 40 -0.51 -10.79 4.79
N LEU A 41 -0.05 -10.72 6.05
CA LEU A 41 0.41 -11.88 6.80
C LEU A 41 -0.73 -12.87 7.09
N ALA A 42 -1.89 -12.38 7.52
CA ALA A 42 -3.07 -13.20 7.78
C ALA A 42 -3.58 -13.89 6.51
N SER A 43 -3.62 -13.17 5.38
CA SER A 43 -4.04 -13.73 4.07
C SER A 43 -3.10 -14.85 3.61
N ARG A 44 -1.83 -14.78 3.98
CA ARG A 44 -0.83 -15.81 3.67
C ARG A 44 -0.90 -16.99 4.63
N ALA A 45 -1.18 -16.74 5.91
CA ALA A 45 -1.35 -17.77 6.93
C ALA A 45 -2.69 -18.52 6.81
N ALA A 46 -3.65 -17.97 6.07
CA ALA A 46 -4.96 -18.56 5.85
C ALA A 46 -4.85 -19.99 5.29
N PRO A 47 -5.64 -20.95 5.83
CA PRO A 47 -5.67 -22.32 5.32
C PRO A 47 -5.94 -22.39 3.82
N ARG A 48 -5.30 -23.35 3.14
CA ARG A 48 -5.51 -23.59 1.69
C ARG A 48 -6.97 -23.91 1.34
N SER A 49 -7.74 -24.45 2.29
CA SER A 49 -9.16 -24.76 2.15
C SER A 49 -10.05 -23.53 1.97
N LEU A 50 -9.61 -22.35 2.44
CA LEU A 50 -10.38 -21.11 2.24
C LEU A 50 -10.20 -20.65 0.79
N ALA A 51 -11.28 -20.50 0.04
CA ALA A 51 -11.22 -19.99 -1.32
C ALA A 51 -10.82 -18.50 -1.35
N VAL A 52 -10.15 -18.06 -2.42
CA VAL A 52 -9.74 -16.65 -2.62
C VAL A 52 -10.92 -15.67 -2.50
N PRO A 53 -12.10 -15.95 -3.08
CA PRO A 53 -13.25 -15.04 -2.97
C PRO A 53 -13.73 -14.83 -1.54
N VAL A 54 -13.56 -15.81 -0.64
CA VAL A 54 -13.98 -15.70 0.77
C VAL A 54 -13.12 -14.70 1.52
N LEU A 55 -11.81 -14.76 1.33
CA LEU A 55 -10.87 -13.76 1.88
C LEU A 55 -11.11 -12.38 1.27
N GLY A 56 -11.42 -12.32 -0.03
CA GLY A 56 -11.80 -11.09 -0.72
C GLY A 56 -13.04 -10.46 -0.10
N PHE A 57 -14.11 -11.25 0.06
CA PHE A 57 -15.38 -10.85 0.65
C PHE A 57 -15.20 -10.24 2.05
N TRP A 58 -14.55 -10.95 2.96
CA TRP A 58 -14.30 -10.44 4.32
C TRP A 58 -13.40 -9.20 4.32
N GLY A 59 -12.46 -9.11 3.38
CA GLY A 59 -11.67 -7.90 3.16
C GLY A 59 -12.53 -6.69 2.79
N PHE A 60 -13.51 -6.86 1.89
CA PHE A 60 -14.43 -5.78 1.52
C PHE A 60 -15.44 -5.45 2.62
N VAL A 61 -15.92 -6.44 3.38
CA VAL A 61 -16.75 -6.20 4.56
C VAL A 61 -16.01 -5.35 5.58
N ALA A 62 -14.73 -5.62 5.83
CA ALA A 62 -13.91 -4.80 6.72
C ALA A 62 -13.75 -3.35 6.22
N VAL A 63 -13.57 -3.15 4.91
CA VAL A 63 -13.50 -1.80 4.30
C VAL A 63 -14.84 -1.08 4.44
N LEU A 64 -15.96 -1.77 4.20
CA LEU A 64 -17.30 -1.21 4.35
C LEU A 64 -17.56 -0.79 5.81
N ALA A 65 -17.22 -1.65 6.77
CA ALA A 65 -17.37 -1.37 8.20
C ALA A 65 -16.50 -0.18 8.63
N ALA A 66 -15.24 -0.10 8.15
CA ALA A 66 -14.36 1.02 8.43
C ALA A 66 -14.92 2.33 7.85
N GLY A 67 -15.42 2.30 6.60
CA GLY A 67 -16.07 3.46 5.98
C GLY A 67 -17.31 3.93 6.74
N ALA A 68 -18.16 2.99 7.18
CA ALA A 68 -19.34 3.30 7.98
C ALA A 68 -18.97 3.91 9.34
N LEU A 69 -17.89 3.43 9.98
CA LEU A 69 -17.39 3.99 11.24
C LEU A 69 -16.86 5.41 11.06
N VAL A 70 -16.09 5.67 10.00
CA VAL A 70 -15.59 7.02 9.68
C VAL A 70 -16.75 7.95 9.37
N TRP A 71 -17.73 7.50 8.58
CA TRP A 71 -18.93 8.28 8.27
C TRP A 71 -19.73 8.64 9.53
N ALA A 72 -19.93 7.67 10.44
CA ALA A 72 -20.61 7.91 11.72
C ALA A 72 -19.83 8.89 12.63
N TRP A 73 -18.50 8.87 12.57
CA TRP A 73 -17.64 9.77 13.34
C TRP A 73 -17.63 11.21 12.79
N GLU A 74 -17.59 11.36 11.45
CA GLU A 74 -17.64 12.68 10.81
C GLU A 74 -19.03 13.32 10.85
N GLY A 75 -20.10 12.50 10.88
CA GLY A 75 -21.48 12.99 10.92
C GLY A 75 -21.90 13.73 9.64
N THR A 76 -21.21 13.50 8.52
CA THR A 76 -21.47 14.18 7.25
C THR A 76 -22.78 13.68 6.63
N PRO A 77 -23.67 14.57 6.17
CA PRO A 77 -24.91 14.15 5.53
C PRO A 77 -24.61 13.40 4.23
N PRO A 78 -25.41 12.38 3.86
CA PRO A 78 -25.19 11.63 2.63
C PRO A 78 -25.34 12.56 1.42
N VAL A 79 -24.29 12.64 0.61
CA VAL A 79 -24.28 13.42 -0.63
C VAL A 79 -24.50 12.48 -1.80
N HIS A 80 -25.46 12.81 -2.66
CA HIS A 80 -25.62 12.10 -3.93
C HIS A 80 -24.55 12.57 -4.92
N PRO A 81 -23.64 11.69 -5.36
CA PRO A 81 -22.65 12.08 -6.35
C PRO A 81 -23.34 12.39 -7.68
N GLY A 82 -22.98 13.51 -8.31
CA GLY A 82 -23.41 13.80 -9.68
C GLY A 82 -22.93 12.71 -10.67
N GLY A 83 -23.50 12.68 -11.88
CA GLY A 83 -23.25 11.58 -12.84
C GLY A 83 -21.77 11.29 -13.11
N ALA A 84 -20.94 12.32 -13.27
CA ALA A 84 -19.50 12.15 -13.45
C ALA A 84 -18.80 11.57 -12.21
N ALA A 85 -19.12 12.08 -11.01
CA ALA A 85 -18.57 11.58 -9.76
C ALA A 85 -19.00 10.13 -9.50
N ALA A 86 -20.25 9.79 -9.78
CA ALA A 86 -20.77 8.42 -9.65
C ALA A 86 -20.05 7.45 -10.61
N ALA A 87 -19.80 7.87 -11.85
CA ALA A 87 -19.03 7.09 -12.82
C ALA A 87 -17.58 6.86 -12.35
N CYS A 88 -16.92 7.89 -11.83
CA CYS A 88 -15.57 7.76 -11.25
C CYS A 88 -15.53 6.82 -10.04
N LEU A 89 -16.50 6.93 -9.12
CA LEU A 89 -16.61 6.05 -7.95
C LEU A 89 -16.86 4.59 -8.36
N MET A 90 -17.74 4.36 -9.33
CA MET A 90 -18.00 3.02 -9.87
C MET A 90 -16.77 2.44 -10.57
N GLY A 91 -16.07 3.24 -11.39
CA GLY A 91 -14.82 2.85 -12.02
C GLY A 91 -13.74 2.48 -11.00
N ALA A 92 -13.56 3.31 -9.96
CA ALA A 92 -12.62 3.05 -8.87
C ALA A 92 -12.97 1.76 -8.11
N ALA A 93 -14.25 1.52 -7.82
CA ALA A 93 -14.71 0.31 -7.14
C ALA A 93 -14.45 -0.95 -7.97
N LEU A 94 -14.79 -0.94 -9.27
CA LEU A 94 -14.61 -2.09 -10.15
C LEU A 94 -13.12 -2.40 -10.39
N ILE A 95 -12.32 -1.38 -10.71
CA ILE A 95 -10.87 -1.53 -10.92
C ILE A 95 -10.20 -1.97 -9.62
N GLY A 96 -10.57 -1.38 -8.48
CA GLY A 96 -10.05 -1.74 -7.16
C GLY A 96 -10.39 -3.19 -6.80
N ALA A 97 -11.63 -3.62 -7.03
CA ALA A 97 -12.07 -4.99 -6.78
C ALA A 97 -11.33 -6.02 -7.65
N PHE A 98 -11.14 -5.70 -8.94
CA PHE A 98 -10.38 -6.52 -9.85
C PHE A 98 -8.90 -6.60 -9.44
N ALA A 99 -8.26 -5.45 -9.21
CA ALA A 99 -6.85 -5.37 -8.82
C ALA A 99 -6.58 -6.11 -7.51
N TYR A 100 -7.46 -5.97 -6.51
CA TYR A 100 -7.33 -6.70 -5.25
C TYR A 100 -7.49 -8.21 -5.43
N SER A 101 -8.48 -8.64 -6.23
CA SER A 101 -8.69 -10.06 -6.53
C SER A 101 -7.49 -10.68 -7.26
N ALA A 102 -6.93 -9.98 -8.24
CA ALA A 102 -5.74 -10.40 -8.97
C ALA A 102 -4.51 -10.50 -8.04
N LEU A 103 -4.31 -9.48 -7.20
CA LEU A 103 -3.23 -9.47 -6.20
C LEU A 103 -3.36 -10.64 -5.22
N MET A 104 -4.57 -10.92 -4.73
CA MET A 104 -4.78 -12.00 -3.77
C MET A 104 -4.55 -13.37 -4.40
N ARG A 105 -4.97 -13.58 -5.66
CA ARG A 105 -4.62 -14.79 -6.41
C ARG A 105 -3.10 -14.93 -6.54
N ALA A 106 -2.42 -13.88 -7.01
CA ALA A 106 -0.95 -13.88 -7.17
C ALA A 106 -0.22 -14.20 -5.84
N MET A 107 -0.63 -13.58 -4.73
CA MET A 107 -0.05 -13.82 -3.40
C MET A 107 -0.24 -15.25 -2.88
N ARG A 108 -1.29 -15.95 -3.34
CA ARG A 108 -1.63 -17.30 -2.88
C ARG A 108 -1.07 -18.41 -3.76
N THR A 109 -0.92 -18.15 -5.06
CA THR A 109 -0.45 -19.16 -6.03
C THR A 109 0.99 -18.94 -6.48
N GLY A 110 1.48 -17.70 -6.44
CA GLY A 110 2.83 -17.34 -6.87
C GLY A 110 3.83 -17.28 -5.72
N ASP A 111 5.13 -17.24 -6.07
CA ASP A 111 6.17 -16.95 -5.09
C ASP A 111 6.05 -15.48 -4.65
N VAL A 112 6.02 -15.27 -3.33
CA VAL A 112 5.96 -13.94 -2.72
C VAL A 112 7.13 -13.08 -3.17
N SER A 113 8.31 -13.68 -3.41
CA SER A 113 9.48 -12.97 -3.90
C SER A 113 9.26 -12.35 -5.29
N ALA A 114 8.45 -12.99 -6.13
CA ALA A 114 8.12 -12.52 -7.48
C ALA A 114 6.98 -11.49 -7.47
N VAL A 115 6.00 -11.61 -6.57
CA VAL A 115 4.84 -10.70 -6.49
C VAL A 115 5.18 -9.37 -5.79
N THR A 116 6.05 -9.43 -4.78
CA THR A 116 6.38 -8.26 -3.95
C THR A 116 6.93 -7.06 -4.73
N PRO A 117 7.84 -7.21 -5.72
CA PRO A 117 8.29 -6.11 -6.57
C PRO A 117 7.17 -5.36 -7.28
N PHE A 118 6.17 -6.07 -7.84
CA PHE A 118 5.04 -5.45 -8.53
C PHE A 118 4.17 -4.61 -7.59
N ARG A 119 4.07 -4.99 -6.31
CA ARG A 119 3.33 -4.20 -5.30
C ARG A 119 3.96 -2.83 -5.09
N TYR A 120 5.28 -2.69 -5.29
CA TYR A 120 5.95 -1.41 -5.17
C TYR A 120 5.75 -0.51 -6.38
N LEU A 121 5.36 -1.03 -7.55
CA LEU A 121 5.05 -0.23 -8.74
C LEU A 121 3.89 0.75 -8.51
N ARG A 122 3.01 0.49 -7.54
CA ARG A 122 1.95 1.44 -7.17
C ARG A 122 2.50 2.81 -6.77
N LEU A 123 3.73 2.87 -6.23
CA LEU A 123 4.35 4.12 -5.78
C LEU A 123 4.74 5.03 -6.95
N PRO A 124 5.58 4.61 -7.93
CA PRO A 124 5.89 5.44 -9.08
C PRO A 124 4.66 5.72 -9.96
N PHE A 125 3.74 4.75 -10.13
CA PHE A 125 2.50 5.00 -10.86
C PHE A 125 1.60 6.00 -10.16
N GLY A 126 1.42 5.87 -8.84
CA GLY A 126 0.62 6.81 -8.05
C GLY A 126 1.16 8.23 -8.13
N ALA A 127 2.47 8.39 -7.91
CA ALA A 127 3.12 9.69 -8.04
C ALA A 127 3.06 10.26 -9.47
N GLY A 128 3.31 9.42 -10.48
CA GLY A 128 3.26 9.83 -11.88
C GLY A 128 1.88 10.27 -12.32
N LEU A 129 0.83 9.54 -11.92
CA LEU A 129 -0.56 9.93 -12.19
C LEU A 129 -0.98 11.17 -11.39
N GLY A 130 -0.48 11.33 -10.16
CA GLY A 130 -0.59 12.55 -9.35
C GLY A 130 -0.13 13.79 -10.13
N ILE A 131 1.10 13.73 -10.64
CA ILE A 131 1.69 14.82 -11.44
C ILE A 131 0.93 15.02 -12.75
N ALA A 132 0.66 13.94 -13.50
CA ALA A 132 0.10 14.02 -14.85
C ALA A 132 -1.38 14.43 -14.91
N LEU A 133 -2.19 13.97 -13.95
CA LEU A 133 -3.64 14.19 -13.96
C LEU A 133 -4.07 15.33 -13.02
N PHE A 134 -3.34 15.54 -11.92
CA PHE A 134 -3.71 16.53 -10.90
C PHE A 134 -2.73 17.73 -10.85
N GLY A 135 -1.66 17.72 -11.65
CA GLY A 135 -0.69 18.81 -11.68
C GLY A 135 0.10 18.95 -10.37
N GLU A 136 0.18 17.89 -9.57
CA GLU A 136 0.93 17.91 -8.31
C GLU A 136 2.41 18.19 -8.59
N SER A 137 2.98 19.17 -7.88
CA SER A 137 4.42 19.47 -7.96
C SER A 137 5.12 18.95 -6.71
N PRO A 138 6.03 17.97 -6.83
CA PRO A 138 6.72 17.42 -5.67
C PRO A 138 7.67 18.46 -5.08
N GLY A 139 7.39 18.87 -3.85
CA GLY A 139 8.28 19.75 -3.09
C GLY A 139 9.62 19.09 -2.76
N TRP A 140 10.61 19.91 -2.39
CA TRP A 140 11.94 19.43 -1.99
C TRP A 140 11.95 18.31 -0.93
N PRO A 141 11.14 18.37 0.15
CA PRO A 141 11.08 17.29 1.14
C PRO A 141 10.60 15.96 0.53
N MET A 142 9.63 16.03 -0.39
CA MET A 142 9.09 14.86 -1.07
C MET A 142 10.13 14.22 -1.98
N LEU A 143 10.92 15.01 -2.70
CA LEU A 143 12.02 14.52 -3.55
C LEU A 143 13.11 13.84 -2.72
N VAL A 144 13.61 14.51 -1.68
CA VAL A 144 14.68 13.98 -0.82
C VAL A 144 14.22 12.73 -0.08
N GLY A 145 13.04 12.77 0.53
CA GLY A 145 12.50 11.62 1.26
C GLY A 145 12.22 10.43 0.35
N SER A 146 11.67 10.67 -0.86
CA SER A 146 11.44 9.61 -1.85
C SER A 146 12.74 8.98 -2.33
N ALA A 147 13.79 9.77 -2.56
CA ALA A 147 15.11 9.26 -2.93
C ALA A 147 15.69 8.34 -1.84
N LEU A 148 15.56 8.70 -0.56
CA LEU A 148 15.98 7.87 0.57
C LEU A 148 15.20 6.54 0.65
N ILE A 149 13.88 6.59 0.42
CA ILE A 149 13.02 5.39 0.40
C ILE A 149 13.42 4.46 -0.75
N VAL A 150 13.62 5.00 -1.96
CA VAL A 150 14.04 4.23 -3.13
C VAL A 150 15.42 3.61 -2.89
N LEU A 151 16.37 4.38 -2.36
CA LEU A 151 17.72 3.90 -2.06
C LEU A 151 17.71 2.77 -1.02
N SER A 152 16.90 2.92 0.04
CA SER A 152 16.65 1.88 1.03
C SER A 152 16.13 0.59 0.37
N GLY A 153 15.11 0.71 -0.49
CA GLY A 153 14.55 -0.41 -1.23
C GLY A 153 15.59 -1.12 -2.11
N LEU A 154 16.39 -0.37 -2.85
CA LEU A 154 17.48 -0.92 -3.68
C LEU A 154 18.53 -1.66 -2.85
N ILE A 155 18.91 -1.12 -1.69
CA ILE A 155 19.85 -1.80 -0.78
C ILE A 155 19.26 -3.11 -0.26
N ILE A 156 17.97 -3.12 0.11
CA ILE A 156 17.26 -4.32 0.59
C ILE A 156 17.20 -5.38 -0.51
N ILE A 157 16.81 -5.00 -1.73
CA ILE A 157 16.74 -5.91 -2.88
C ILE A 157 18.11 -6.50 -3.18
N ARG A 158 19.16 -5.67 -3.27
CA ARG A 158 20.53 -6.13 -3.52
C ARG A 158 20.99 -7.13 -2.46
N ARG A 159 20.81 -6.82 -1.17
CA ARG A 159 21.20 -7.72 -0.06
C ARG A 159 20.36 -9.00 0.00
N GLY A 160 19.07 -8.92 -0.36
CA GLY A 160 18.16 -10.06 -0.41
C GLY A 160 18.51 -11.03 -1.54
N GLY A 161 18.83 -10.50 -2.72
CA GLY A 161 19.28 -11.28 -3.87
C GLY A 161 20.58 -12.05 -3.60
N THR A 162 21.56 -11.43 -2.91
CA THR A 162 22.82 -12.10 -2.54
C THR A 162 22.59 -13.29 -1.60
N ARG A 163 21.63 -13.19 -0.66
CA ARG A 163 21.30 -14.28 0.27
C ARG A 163 20.49 -15.41 -0.38
N ALA A 164 19.62 -15.08 -1.34
CA ALA A 164 18.87 -16.08 -2.11
C ALA A 164 19.79 -16.88 -3.05
N ALA A 165 20.72 -16.22 -3.73
CA ALA A 165 21.73 -16.86 -4.57
C ALA A 165 22.67 -17.77 -3.78
N ALA A 166 23.12 -17.33 -2.60
CA ALA A 166 23.97 -18.14 -1.71
C ALA A 166 23.28 -19.44 -1.20
N ARG A 167 21.96 -19.44 -1.05
CA ARG A 167 21.18 -20.63 -0.66
C ARG A 167 20.98 -21.64 -1.79
N GLN A 168 21.03 -21.19 -3.04
CA GLN A 168 20.92 -22.07 -4.21
C GLN A 168 22.26 -22.72 -4.57
N GLY A 169 23.38 -22.00 -4.38
CA GLY A 169 24.72 -22.55 -4.61
C GLY A 169 25.22 -23.57 -3.58
N GLY A 170 24.58 -23.69 -2.41
CA GLY A 170 24.92 -24.70 -1.39
C GLY A 170 24.09 -25.99 -1.47
N ARG A 171 23.27 -26.16 -2.52
CA ARG A 171 22.47 -27.36 -2.79
C ARG A 171 22.87 -28.08 -4.08
N ALA A 172 23.92 -27.60 -4.75
CA ALA A 172 24.59 -28.28 -5.85
C ALA A 172 25.85 -28.96 -5.31
#